data_AF-A0A2P2IFX9-F1
#
_entry.id   AF-A0A2P2IFX9-F1
#
_cell.length_a   1.000
_cell.length_b   1.000
_cell.length_c   1.000
_cell.angle_alpha   90.00
_cell.angle_beta   90.00
_cell.angle_gamma   90.00
#
_symmetry.space_group_name_H-M   'P 1'
#
loop_
_entity.id
_entity.type
_entity.pdbx_description
1 polymer ?
#
loop_
_entity_poly.entity_id
_entity_poly.type
_entity_poly.pdbx_seq_one_letter_code
_entity_poly.pdbx_strand_id
1 'polypeptide(L)'
;MFRIGGESPDTNFLYLGDFVDRGAFSVETISLLTCLKLRYPHRVTLLRGNHESRQVTQVYGFYAEIQTKYGNTNVWRHFTDLFDCFPLAALIDDNIFCTHGGLSPSLHTLDQIRFLSRLREIPYEGPITDLMWSDPDIHGE
;
A
#
# COMPACT_ATOMS: atom_id res chain seq x y z
N MET A 1 -14.17 -7.17 7.64
CA MET A 1 -13.21 -8.05 6.94
C MET A 1 -12.94 -9.35 7.71
N PHE A 2 -12.23 -9.32 8.85
CA PHE A 2 -11.81 -10.55 9.56
C PHE A 2 -12.95 -11.50 9.98
N ARG A 3 -14.11 -10.98 10.35
CA ARG A 3 -15.29 -11.83 10.65
C ARG A 3 -15.77 -12.67 9.46
N ILE A 4 -15.47 -12.27 8.23
CA ILE A 4 -15.92 -12.95 7.00
C ILE A 4 -14.76 -13.74 6.39
N GLY A 5 -13.57 -13.14 6.27
CA GLY A 5 -12.39 -13.79 5.68
C GLY A 5 -11.67 -14.76 6.61
N GLY A 6 -12.06 -14.82 7.89
CA GLY A 6 -11.34 -15.54 8.93
C GLY A 6 -10.31 -14.66 9.64
N GLU A 7 -9.72 -15.20 10.70
CA GLU A 7 -8.72 -14.49 11.51
C GLU A 7 -7.32 -15.01 11.20
N SER A 8 -6.31 -14.17 11.41
CA SER A 8 -4.92 -14.60 11.35
C SER A 8 -4.55 -15.29 12.69
N PRO A 9 -3.87 -16.45 12.68
CA PRO A 9 -3.04 -16.98 11.60
C PRO A 9 -3.69 -17.98 10.63
N ASP A 10 -4.97 -18.31 10.81
CA ASP A 10 -5.62 -19.41 10.07
C ASP A 10 -5.90 -19.05 8.60
N THR A 11 -6.03 -17.76 8.29
CA THR A 11 -6.15 -17.23 6.92
C THR A 11 -4.91 -16.44 6.49
N ASN A 12 -4.47 -16.65 5.24
CA ASN A 12 -3.48 -15.80 4.57
C ASN A 12 -4.16 -14.53 4.01
N PHE A 13 -3.59 -13.36 4.28
CA PHE A 13 -4.09 -12.09 3.76
C PHE A 13 -3.06 -11.40 2.87
N LEU A 14 -3.51 -11.01 1.68
CA LEU A 14 -2.84 -10.04 0.81
C LEU A 14 -3.71 -8.79 0.73
N TYR A 15 -3.17 -7.66 1.15
CA TYR A 15 -3.82 -6.35 1.03
C TYR A 15 -3.16 -5.56 -0.09
N LEU A 16 -3.96 -4.88 -0.90
CA LEU A 16 -3.50 -4.18 -2.10
C LEU A 16 -3.27 -2.68 -1.91
N GLY A 17 -3.11 -2.19 -0.67
CA GLY A 17 -2.91 -0.76 -0.37
C GLY A 17 -4.18 -0.02 0.05
N ASP A 18 -4.10 1.31 0.10
CA ASP A 18 -5.16 2.25 0.50
C ASP A 18 -5.68 2.00 1.92
N PHE A 19 -4.76 2.04 2.88
CA PHE A 19 -5.03 1.86 4.30
C PHE A 19 -5.42 3.16 5.00
N VAL A 20 -5.07 4.29 4.41
CA VAL A 20 -5.18 5.62 5.02
C VAL A 20 -5.94 6.61 4.14
N ASP A 21 -6.26 7.77 4.72
CA ASP A 21 -7.07 8.86 4.15
C ASP A 21 -8.57 8.54 4.00
N ARG A 22 -9.37 9.60 3.78
CA ARG A 22 -10.84 9.60 3.59
C ARG A 22 -11.69 9.10 4.78
N GLY A 23 -11.14 8.26 5.65
CA GLY A 23 -11.74 7.80 6.89
C GLY A 23 -11.18 8.50 8.13
N ALA A 24 -11.89 8.38 9.27
CA ALA A 24 -11.50 8.97 10.55
C ALA A 24 -10.58 8.07 11.42
N PHE A 25 -10.32 6.85 10.96
CA PHE A 25 -9.63 5.80 11.72
C PHE A 25 -8.45 5.21 10.93
N SER A 26 -7.78 6.03 10.13
CA SER A 26 -6.65 5.60 9.31
C SER A 26 -5.50 5.13 10.19
N VAL A 27 -5.20 5.88 11.27
CA VAL A 27 -4.13 5.56 12.23
C VAL A 27 -4.35 4.19 12.86
N GLU A 28 -5.56 3.91 13.32
CA GLU A 28 -5.90 2.63 13.94
C GLU A 28 -5.83 1.49 12.93
N THR A 29 -6.30 1.72 11.70
CA THR A 29 -6.29 0.74 10.62
C THR A 29 -4.86 0.33 10.27
N ILE A 30 -3.99 1.29 9.94
CA ILE A 30 -2.61 0.98 9.58
C ILE A 30 -1.81 0.42 10.76
N SER A 31 -2.08 0.87 11.98
CA SER A 31 -1.43 0.34 13.19
C SER A 31 -1.79 -1.14 13.40
N LEU A 32 -3.07 -1.49 13.28
CA LEU A 32 -3.53 -2.87 13.43
C LEU A 32 -2.90 -3.78 12.35
N LEU A 33 -2.92 -3.35 11.09
CA LEU A 33 -2.35 -4.12 9.99
C LEU A 33 -0.84 -4.30 10.14
N THR A 34 -0.13 -3.26 10.59
CA THR A 34 1.32 -3.34 10.89
C THR A 34 1.58 -4.32 12.03
N CYS A 35 0.82 -4.28 13.12
CA CYS A 35 0.91 -5.24 14.21
C CYS A 35 0.66 -6.69 13.74
N LEU A 36 -0.34 -6.90 12.88
CA LEU A 36 -0.63 -8.21 12.30
C LEU A 36 0.49 -8.68 11.38
N LYS A 37 1.07 -7.78 10.56
CA LYS A 37 2.26 -8.09 9.74
C LYS A 37 3.46 -8.49 10.60
N LEU A 38 3.70 -7.79 11.71
CA LEU A 38 4.80 -8.12 12.62
C LEU A 38 4.56 -9.44 13.35
N ARG A 39 3.33 -9.71 13.78
CA ARG A 39 2.97 -10.94 14.50
C ARG A 39 2.94 -12.17 13.57
N TYR A 40 2.49 -12.00 12.34
CA TYR A 40 2.29 -13.07 11.36
C TYR A 40 2.96 -12.74 10.02
N PRO A 41 4.31 -12.61 9.98
CA PRO A 41 5.04 -12.07 8.83
C PRO A 41 4.90 -12.90 7.54
N HIS A 42 4.61 -14.20 7.66
CA HIS A 42 4.40 -15.11 6.54
C HIS A 42 2.92 -15.29 6.15
N ARG A 43 1.99 -14.71 6.90
CA ARG A 43 0.54 -14.84 6.68
C ARG A 43 -0.10 -13.55 6.21
N VAL A 44 0.46 -12.40 6.57
CA VAL A 44 -0.06 -11.09 6.20
C VAL A 44 0.94 -10.39 5.29
N THR A 45 0.49 -9.92 4.13
CA THR A 45 1.28 -9.11 3.20
C THR A 45 0.52 -7.83 2.90
N LEU A 46 1.20 -6.69 3.04
CA LEU A 46 0.65 -5.36 2.79
C LEU A 46 1.39 -4.78 1.59
N LEU A 47 0.71 -4.60 0.47
CA LEU A 47 1.26 -3.85 -0.66
C LEU A 47 1.05 -2.35 -0.46
N ARG A 48 1.88 -1.57 -1.14
CA ARG A 48 1.73 -0.11 -1.20
C ARG A 48 0.57 0.25 -2.12
N GLY A 49 -0.28 1.18 -1.70
CA GLY A 49 -1.22 1.89 -2.56
C GLY A 49 -0.78 3.33 -2.83
N ASN A 50 -1.56 4.05 -3.63
CA ASN A 50 -1.25 5.45 -3.93
C ASN A 50 -1.43 6.37 -2.71
N HIS A 51 -2.36 6.02 -1.82
CA HIS A 51 -2.56 6.72 -0.55
C HIS A 51 -1.42 6.52 0.45
N GLU A 52 -0.56 5.51 0.28
CA GLU A 52 0.66 5.32 1.09
C GLU A 52 1.84 6.18 0.56
N SER A 53 1.59 7.48 0.43
CA SER A 53 2.54 8.48 -0.07
C SER A 53 2.47 9.78 0.73
N ARG A 54 3.59 10.51 0.83
CA ARG A 54 3.64 11.80 1.55
C ARG A 54 2.73 12.81 0.88
N GLN A 55 2.70 12.84 -0.45
CA GLN A 55 1.90 13.82 -1.19
C GLN A 55 0.39 13.64 -0.97
N VAL A 56 -0.11 12.40 -1.04
CA VAL A 56 -1.54 12.12 -0.90
C VAL A 56 -1.98 12.30 0.56
N THR A 57 -1.24 11.77 1.51
CA THR A 57 -1.60 11.85 2.95
C THR A 57 -1.66 13.28 3.50
N GLN A 58 -0.91 14.22 2.91
CA GLN A 58 -0.98 15.64 3.27
C GLN A 58 -2.30 16.30 2.84
N VAL A 59 -2.94 15.80 1.79
CA VAL A 59 -4.11 16.42 1.18
C VAL A 59 -5.42 15.73 1.62
N TYR A 60 -5.41 14.42 1.81
CA TYR A 60 -6.64 13.61 1.91
C TYR A 60 -7.02 13.14 3.32
N GLY A 61 -6.32 13.65 4.35
CA GLY A 61 -6.80 13.65 5.73
C GLY A 61 -5.91 12.93 6.73
N PHE A 62 -5.04 12.01 6.32
CA PHE A 62 -4.20 11.25 7.26
C PHE A 62 -3.25 12.14 8.06
N TYR A 63 -2.63 13.12 7.40
CA TYR A 63 -1.78 14.10 8.09
C TYR A 63 -2.56 14.90 9.15
N ALA A 64 -3.78 15.35 8.79
CA ALA A 64 -4.65 16.11 9.70
C ALA A 64 -5.15 15.24 10.86
N GLU A 65 -5.49 13.97 10.60
CA GLU A 65 -5.87 12.98 11.61
C GLU A 65 -4.75 12.81 12.64
N ILE A 66 -3.51 12.63 12.19
CA ILE A 66 -2.35 12.49 13.07
C ILE A 66 -2.10 13.76 13.88
N GLN A 67 -2.13 14.92 13.25
CA GLN A 67 -1.95 16.19 13.94
C GLN A 67 -3.01 16.38 15.04
N THR A 68 -4.25 15.98 14.76
CA THR A 68 -5.37 16.06 15.72
C THR A 68 -5.19 15.08 16.88
N LYS A 69 -4.80 13.82 16.60
CA LYS A 69 -4.70 12.76 17.61
C LYS A 69 -3.45 12.87 18.49
N TYR A 70 -2.33 13.32 17.94
CA TYR A 70 -1.02 13.30 18.61
C TYR A 70 -0.43 14.69 18.87
N GLY A 71 -1.04 15.76 18.34
CA GLY A 71 -0.57 17.14 18.52
C GLY A 71 0.73 17.49 17.79
N ASN A 72 1.30 16.54 17.02
CA ASN A 72 2.52 16.73 16.23
C ASN A 72 2.58 15.74 15.06
N THR A 73 3.56 15.94 14.17
CA THR A 73 3.68 15.22 12.89
C THR A 73 4.70 14.08 12.91
N ASN A 74 5.31 13.75 14.06
CA ASN A 74 6.33 12.71 14.13
C ASN A 74 5.76 11.33 13.76
N VAL A 75 4.54 11.03 14.20
CA VAL A 75 3.84 9.79 13.85
C VAL A 75 3.60 9.70 12.34
N TRP A 76 3.27 10.82 11.69
CA TRP A 76 3.11 10.86 10.22
C TRP A 76 4.43 10.55 9.52
N ARG A 77 5.53 11.16 9.97
CA ARG A 77 6.87 10.85 9.43
C ARG A 77 7.19 9.36 9.52
N HIS A 78 6.97 8.74 10.69
CA HIS A 78 7.21 7.31 10.88
C HIS A 78 6.34 6.43 9.97
N PHE A 79 5.07 6.77 9.78
CA PHE A 79 4.22 6.03 8.85
C PHE A 79 4.67 6.21 7.40
N THR A 80 5.05 7.41 6.98
CA THR A 80 5.54 7.63 5.60
C THR A 80 6.87 6.93 5.33
N ASP A 81 7.74 6.80 6.33
CA ASP A 81 8.97 6.02 6.20
C ASP A 81 8.67 4.50 6.15
N LEU A 82 7.63 4.05 6.87
CA LEU A 82 7.13 2.67 6.77
C LEU A 82 6.55 2.38 5.38
N PHE A 83 5.79 3.32 4.81
CA PHE A 83 5.17 3.17 3.50
C PHE A 83 6.17 2.95 2.37
N ASP A 84 7.34 3.59 2.44
CA ASP A 84 8.43 3.36 1.49
C ASP A 84 8.93 1.91 1.51
N CYS A 85 8.77 1.19 2.63
CA CYS A 85 9.18 -0.20 2.76
C CYS A 85 8.20 -1.19 2.10
N PHE A 86 6.94 -0.80 1.89
CA PHE A 86 5.90 -1.69 1.39
C PHE A 86 6.22 -2.20 -0.03
N PRO A 87 6.06 -3.51 -0.31
CA PRO A 87 6.19 -4.06 -1.66
C PRO A 87 5.22 -3.40 -2.63
N LEU A 88 5.64 -3.27 -3.89
CA LEU A 88 4.84 -2.66 -4.95
C LEU A 88 3.83 -3.64 -5.57
N ALA A 89 4.16 -4.94 -5.55
CA ALA A 89 3.34 -5.99 -6.16
C ALA A 89 3.56 -7.34 -5.46
N ALA A 90 2.66 -8.29 -5.73
CA ALA A 90 2.76 -9.69 -5.36
C ALA A 90 2.42 -10.61 -6.55
N LEU A 91 2.90 -11.84 -6.49
CA LEU A 91 2.55 -12.91 -7.42
C LEU A 91 2.02 -14.09 -6.59
N ILE A 92 0.79 -14.50 -6.86
CA ILE A 92 0.14 -15.63 -6.17
C ILE A 92 0.23 -16.86 -7.09
N ASP A 93 0.76 -17.95 -6.54
CA ASP A 93 0.89 -19.26 -7.19
C ASP A 93 1.47 -19.18 -8.61
N ASP A 94 2.43 -18.28 -8.84
CA ASP A 94 3.06 -17.99 -10.14
C ASP A 94 2.08 -17.64 -11.28
N ASN A 95 0.84 -17.27 -10.94
CA ASN A 95 -0.25 -17.12 -11.92
C ASN A 95 -0.99 -15.78 -11.81
N ILE A 96 -1.16 -15.24 -10.60
CA ILE A 96 -1.96 -14.02 -10.40
C ILE A 96 -1.04 -12.89 -9.97
N PHE A 97 -0.85 -11.93 -10.87
CA PHE A 97 -0.17 -10.68 -10.56
C PHE A 97 -1.11 -9.74 -9.81
N CYS A 98 -0.64 -9.20 -8.69
CA CYS A 98 -1.38 -8.28 -7.85
C CYS A 98 -0.58 -6.99 -7.65
N THR A 99 -1.18 -5.86 -7.97
CA THR A 99 -0.69 -4.51 -7.68
C THR A 99 -1.88 -3.66 -7.23
N HIS A 100 -1.61 -2.45 -6.74
CA HIS A 100 -2.67 -1.54 -6.31
C HIS A 100 -3.49 -0.99 -7.48
N GLY A 101 -2.82 -0.33 -8.43
CA GLY A 101 -3.43 0.24 -9.64
C GLY A 101 -3.44 -0.78 -10.77
N GLY A 102 -2.43 -0.73 -11.64
CA GLY A 102 -2.44 -1.55 -12.85
C GLY A 102 -1.06 -1.71 -13.51
N LEU A 103 -1.08 -1.94 -14.82
CA LEU A 103 0.13 -2.18 -15.60
C LEU A 103 0.89 -0.88 -15.90
N SER A 104 2.17 -1.02 -16.20
CA SER A 104 3.02 0.06 -16.72
C SER A 104 3.42 -0.24 -18.16
N PRO A 105 3.38 0.74 -19.09
CA PRO A 105 3.95 0.57 -20.42
C PRO A 105 5.47 0.36 -20.40
N SER A 106 6.14 0.66 -19.27
CA SER A 106 7.58 0.47 -19.09
C SER A 106 7.95 -0.90 -18.51
N LEU A 107 6.96 -1.72 -18.11
CA LEU A 107 7.16 -3.02 -17.49
C LEU A 107 6.56 -4.12 -18.38
N HIS A 108 7.44 -4.91 -18.99
CA HIS A 108 7.08 -6.05 -19.84
C HIS A 108 7.27 -7.39 -19.12
N THR A 109 8.05 -7.43 -18.02
CA THR A 109 8.25 -8.63 -17.22
C THR A 109 8.19 -8.36 -15.72
N LEU A 110 7.83 -9.37 -14.93
CA LEU A 110 7.81 -9.27 -13.46
C LEU A 110 9.20 -9.02 -12.87
N ASP A 111 10.26 -9.48 -13.54
CA ASP A 111 11.64 -9.26 -13.10
C ASP A 111 12.02 -7.79 -13.10
N GLN A 112 11.48 -6.98 -14.03
CA GLN A 112 11.76 -5.54 -14.06
C GLN A 112 11.26 -4.83 -12.79
N ILE A 113 10.17 -5.30 -12.18
CA ILE A 113 9.65 -4.76 -10.91
C ILE A 113 10.65 -4.96 -9.78
N ARG A 114 11.40 -6.07 -9.78
CA ARG A 114 12.39 -6.41 -8.74
C ARG A 114 13.56 -5.42 -8.70
N PHE A 115 13.84 -4.73 -9.80
CA PHE A 115 14.91 -3.72 -9.91
C PHE A 115 14.46 -2.30 -9.57
N LEU A 116 13.16 -2.08 -9.32
CA LEU A 116 12.67 -0.76 -8.93
C LEU A 116 13.13 -0.40 -7.52
N SER A 117 13.80 0.75 -7.38
CA SER A 117 14.15 1.30 -6.07
C SER A 117 12.91 1.88 -5.40
N ARG A 118 12.22 1.05 -4.60
CA ARG A 118 10.95 1.41 -3.96
C ARG A 118 11.06 2.23 -2.68
N LEU A 119 12.25 2.25 -2.03
CA LEU A 119 12.50 2.93 -0.75
C LEU A 119 12.59 4.45 -0.95
N ARG A 120 11.50 5.05 -1.43
CA ARG A 120 11.38 6.45 -1.81
C ARG A 120 9.91 6.83 -1.91
N GLU A 121 9.66 8.13 -1.93
CA GLU A 121 8.38 8.69 -2.33
C GLU A 121 7.99 8.24 -3.75
N ILE A 122 6.69 8.03 -3.96
CA ILE A 122 6.12 7.72 -5.27
C ILE A 122 6.44 8.88 -6.22
N PRO A 123 7.11 8.63 -7.37
CA PRO A 123 7.38 9.66 -8.36
C PRO A 123 6.10 10.22 -8.98
N TYR A 124 6.21 11.35 -9.70
CA TYR A 124 5.09 11.88 -10.49
C TYR A 124 4.81 11.08 -11.76
N GLU A 125 5.80 10.32 -12.25
CA GLU A 125 5.71 9.52 -13.47
C GLU A 125 6.60 8.28 -13.41
N GLY A 126 6.33 7.32 -14.29
CA GLY A 126 7.13 6.12 -14.48
C GLY A 126 6.57 4.90 -13.76
N PRO A 127 7.31 3.77 -13.77
CA PRO A 127 6.75 2.45 -13.48
C PRO A 127 6.20 2.29 -12.07
N ILE A 128 6.76 2.98 -11.06
CA ILE A 128 6.22 2.95 -9.69
C ILE A 128 4.87 3.68 -9.65
N THR A 129 4.76 4.83 -10.33
CA THR A 129 3.53 5.60 -10.39
C THR A 129 2.45 4.80 -11.10
N ASP A 130 2.76 4.21 -12.26
CA ASP A 130 1.81 3.40 -13.04
C ASP A 130 1.26 2.22 -12.21
N LEU A 131 2.13 1.49 -11.48
CA LEU A 131 1.70 0.39 -10.61
C LEU A 131 0.69 0.82 -9.53
N MET A 132 0.67 2.10 -9.16
CA MET A 132 -0.16 2.67 -8.10
C MET A 132 -1.35 3.48 -8.63
N TRP A 133 -1.38 3.85 -9.91
CA TRP A 133 -2.38 4.80 -10.44
C TRP A 133 -3.03 4.37 -11.75
N SER A 134 -2.50 3.36 -12.46
CA SER A 134 -3.09 2.90 -13.72
C SER A 134 -4.46 2.27 -13.48
N ASP A 135 -5.43 2.72 -14.26
CA ASP A 135 -6.76 2.13 -14.35
C ASP A 135 -6.92 1.38 -15.69
N PRO A 136 -7.75 0.33 -15.75
CA PRO A 136 -8.11 -0.31 -17.01
C PRO A 136 -8.93 0.64 -17.89
N ASP A 137 -8.74 0.56 -19.21
CA ASP A 137 -9.63 1.26 -20.14
C ASP A 137 -11.05 0.66 -20.04
N ILE A 138 -12.06 1.51 -20.07
CA ILE A 138 -13.48 1.16 -20.12
C ILE A 138 -13.84 0.31 -21.34
N HIS A 139 -12.98 0.29 -22.37
CA HIS A 139 -13.18 -0.47 -23.60
C HIS A 139 -12.38 -1.78 -23.70
N GLY A 140 -11.48 -2.07 -22.75
CA GLY A 140 -10.79 -3.36 -22.65
C GLY A 140 -9.96 -3.77 -23.87
N GLU A 141 -9.38 -2.81 -24.61
CA GLU A 141 -8.35 -3.09 -25.63
C GLU A 141 -6.95 -3.19 -25.03
#